data_AF-A0A444K9M0-F1
#
_entry.id   AF-A0A444K9M0-F1
#
_cell.length_a   1.000
_cell.length_b   1.000
_cell.length_c   1.000
_cell.angle_alpha   90.00
_cell.angle_beta   90.00
_cell.angle_gamma   90.00
#
_symmetry.space_group_name_H-M   'P 1'
#
loop_
_entity.id
_entity.type
_entity.pdbx_description
1 polymer ?
#
loop_
_entity_poly.entity_id
_entity_poly.type
_entity_poly.pdbx_seq_one_letter_code
_entity_poly.pdbx_strand_id
1 'polypeptide(L)'
;MAVQESAYQRLRAADCADEVAYVQACLRLFFSPATDAVAGGASAPSISIATVADIARLNKVAIFVLKALSRAGAGGGSSELLGWLDTYRRRTVSMNSSGIMDSLAIHQVLRDRQIDFVFLKGPFQQQLLYGDHFMK
;
A
#
# COMPACT_ATOMS: atom_id res chain seq x y z
N MET A 1 -20.33 -22.12 -7.09
CA MET A 1 -21.11 -21.79 -5.89
C MET A 1 -21.61 -20.37 -6.02
N ALA A 2 -22.92 -20.13 -6.00
CA ALA A 2 -23.48 -18.78 -6.05
C ALA A 2 -23.13 -18.09 -4.72
N VAL A 3 -22.42 -16.96 -4.78
CA VAL A 3 -22.16 -16.14 -3.60
C VAL A 3 -23.50 -15.57 -3.15
N GLN A 4 -23.90 -15.87 -1.90
CA GLN A 4 -25.16 -15.39 -1.36
C GLN A 4 -25.12 -13.86 -1.26
N GLU A 5 -26.15 -13.19 -1.78
CA GLU A 5 -26.29 -11.73 -1.82
C GLU A 5 -26.27 -11.10 -0.41
N SER A 6 -26.60 -11.89 0.61
CA SER A 6 -26.47 -11.54 2.04
C SER A 6 -25.03 -11.34 2.52
N ALA A 7 -24.02 -11.86 1.82
CA ALA A 7 -22.62 -11.69 2.19
C ALA A 7 -22.16 -10.22 2.07
N TYR A 8 -22.76 -9.45 1.17
CA TYR A 8 -22.42 -8.03 0.94
C TYR A 8 -23.27 -7.05 1.75
N GLN A 9 -24.35 -7.50 2.40
CA GLN A 9 -25.15 -6.64 3.29
C GLN A 9 -24.33 -6.11 4.49
N ARG A 10 -23.30 -6.84 4.92
CA ARG A 10 -22.37 -6.43 5.98
C ARG A 10 -21.34 -5.37 5.56
N LEU A 11 -21.26 -5.02 4.27
CA LEU A 11 -20.31 -4.05 3.72
C LEU A 11 -21.03 -2.80 3.20
N ARG A 12 -22.10 -2.35 3.87
CA ARG A 12 -22.68 -1.04 3.57
C ARG A 12 -21.78 0.05 4.13
N ALA A 13 -21.46 1.04 3.29
CA ALA A 13 -20.55 2.14 3.62
C ALA A 13 -20.91 2.94 4.89
N ALA A 14 -22.16 2.84 5.39
CA ALA A 14 -22.60 3.43 6.64
C ALA A 14 -22.04 2.73 7.89
N ASP A 15 -21.80 1.41 7.84
CA ASP A 15 -21.29 0.63 8.98
C ASP A 15 -19.75 0.68 9.06
N CYS A 16 -19.08 1.11 7.99
CA CYS A 16 -17.63 1.27 7.95
C CYS A 16 -17.16 2.66 8.43
N ALA A 17 -18.07 3.55 8.80
CA ALA A 17 -17.74 4.94 9.16
C ALA A 17 -16.73 5.00 10.32
N ASP A 18 -16.91 4.14 11.32
CA ASP A 18 -16.03 4.05 12.49
C ASP A 18 -14.68 3.42 12.15
N GLU A 19 -14.66 2.43 11.26
CA GLU A 19 -13.44 1.78 10.79
C GLU A 19 -12.62 2.72 9.90
N VAL A 20 -13.28 3.48 9.03
CA VAL A 20 -12.68 4.53 8.20
C VAL A 20 -12.16 5.66 9.09
N ALA A 21 -12.93 6.10 10.10
CA ALA A 21 -12.49 7.11 11.06
C ALA A 21 -11.28 6.62 11.88
N TYR A 22 -11.27 5.35 12.29
CA TYR A 22 -10.17 4.73 13.00
C TYR A 22 -8.89 4.66 12.15
N VAL A 23 -9.00 4.19 10.90
CA VAL A 23 -7.87 4.15 9.97
C VAL A 23 -7.36 5.55 9.66
N GLN A 24 -8.24 6.52 9.44
CA GLN A 24 -7.86 7.93 9.24
C GLN A 24 -7.17 8.52 10.48
N ALA A 25 -7.64 8.19 11.69
CA ALA A 25 -7.00 8.62 12.93
C ALA A 25 -5.60 8.02 13.08
N CYS A 26 -5.43 6.71 12.83
CA CYS A 26 -4.12 6.06 12.83
C CYS A 26 -3.18 6.67 11.78
N LEU A 27 -3.65 6.88 10.56
CA LEU A 27 -2.82 7.46 9.50
C LEU A 27 -2.39 8.90 9.83
N ARG A 28 -3.26 9.72 10.43
CA ARG A 28 -2.88 11.06 10.90
C ARG A 28 -1.86 11.00 12.03
N LEU A 29 -2.04 10.09 12.99
CA LEU A 29 -1.13 9.95 14.12
C LEU A 29 0.29 9.54 13.68
N PHE A 30 0.40 8.66 12.67
CA PHE A 30 1.69 8.12 12.25
C PHE A 30 2.35 8.82 11.06
N PHE A 31 1.57 9.55 10.22
CA PHE A 31 2.08 10.11 8.96
C PHE A 31 1.78 11.60 8.76
N SER A 32 1.10 12.29 9.68
CA SER A 32 0.88 13.73 9.56
C SER A 32 2.09 14.52 10.08
N PRO A 33 2.76 15.37 9.28
CA PRO A 33 4.01 16.05 9.69
C PRO A 33 3.83 17.24 10.64
N ALA A 34 2.67 17.39 11.31
CA ALA A 34 2.32 18.66 11.96
C ALA A 34 1.76 18.48 13.37
N THR A 35 2.60 18.03 14.31
CA THR A 35 2.57 18.47 15.72
C THR A 35 3.83 18.06 16.51
N ASP A 36 5.04 18.27 15.98
CA ASP A 36 6.27 18.26 16.79
C ASP A 36 6.87 19.67 16.93
N ALA A 37 5.99 20.65 17.18
CA ALA A 37 6.35 21.93 17.79
C ALA A 37 6.08 21.93 19.30
N VAL A 38 6.23 20.77 19.97
CA VAL A 38 6.36 20.71 21.42
C VAL A 38 7.83 20.45 21.74
N ALA A 39 8.48 21.53 22.16
CA ALA A 39 9.83 21.54 22.69
C ALA A 39 9.97 20.50 23.81
N GLY A 40 10.80 19.49 23.58
CA GLY A 40 11.06 18.42 24.54
C GLY A 40 11.58 17.17 23.84
N GLY A 41 12.68 17.31 23.11
CA GLY A 41 13.30 16.23 22.34
C GLY A 41 13.76 15.06 23.21
N ALA A 42 12.86 14.13 23.48
CA ALA A 42 13.25 12.75 23.64
C ALA A 42 13.60 12.26 22.23
N SER A 43 14.88 12.05 21.95
CA SER A 43 15.32 11.37 20.73
C SER A 43 14.55 10.07 20.65
N ALA A 44 13.65 9.96 19.66
CA ALA A 44 12.94 8.72 19.42
C ALA A 44 13.98 7.60 19.33
N PRO A 45 13.79 6.45 20.02
CA PRO A 45 14.77 5.38 20.02
C PRO A 45 15.10 5.04 18.56
N SER A 46 16.39 4.99 18.24
CA SER A 46 16.83 4.70 16.88
C SER A 46 16.37 3.29 16.50
N ILE A 47 15.30 3.21 15.71
CA ILE A 47 14.78 1.94 15.21
C ILE A 47 15.80 1.41 14.19
N SER A 48 16.23 0.16 14.36
CA SER A 48 17.16 -0.47 13.42
C SER A 48 16.53 -0.60 12.02
N ILE A 49 17.36 -0.51 10.98
CA ILE A 49 16.92 -0.71 9.59
C ILE A 49 16.27 -2.09 9.40
N ALA A 50 16.81 -3.12 10.05
CA ALA A 50 16.26 -4.47 10.00
C ALA A 50 14.82 -4.52 10.55
N THR A 51 14.58 -3.83 11.66
CA THR A 51 13.24 -3.72 12.25
C THR A 51 12.27 -3.00 11.33
N VAL A 52 12.69 -1.89 10.69
CA VAL A 52 11.86 -1.17 9.71
C VAL A 52 11.53 -2.06 8.51
N ALA A 53 12.52 -2.78 7.98
CA ALA A 53 12.35 -3.70 6.86
C ALA A 53 11.37 -4.84 7.20
N ASP A 54 11.48 -5.43 8.39
CA ASP A 54 10.58 -6.48 8.84
C ASP A 54 9.15 -6.00 9.05
N ILE A 55 8.96 -4.84 9.69
CA ILE A 55 7.63 -4.23 9.83
C ILE A 55 7.02 -3.99 8.45
N ALA A 56 7.79 -3.43 7.51
CA ALA A 56 7.34 -3.16 6.15
C ALA A 56 6.94 -4.44 5.39
N ARG A 57 7.70 -5.53 5.57
CA ARG A 57 7.42 -6.84 4.99
C ARG A 57 6.17 -7.48 5.58
N LEU A 58 6.10 -7.57 6.91
CA LEU A 58 5.02 -8.26 7.63
C LEU A 58 3.67 -7.59 7.39
N ASN A 59 3.66 -6.25 7.28
CA ASN A 59 2.45 -5.49 7.00
C ASN A 59 2.17 -5.30 5.50
N LYS A 60 3.02 -5.84 4.60
CA LYS A 60 2.91 -5.69 3.14
C LYS A 60 2.90 -4.23 2.66
N VAL A 61 3.59 -3.35 3.38
CA VAL A 61 3.66 -1.89 3.09
C VAL A 61 5.00 -1.46 2.49
N ALA A 62 5.92 -2.38 2.21
CA ALA A 62 7.25 -2.07 1.68
C ALA A 62 7.26 -1.15 0.45
N ILE A 63 6.29 -1.29 -0.46
CA ILE A 63 6.20 -0.42 -1.64
C ILE A 63 5.83 1.03 -1.29
N PHE A 64 5.01 1.22 -0.25
CA PHE A 64 4.62 2.56 0.22
C PHE A 64 5.79 3.23 0.93
N VAL A 65 6.52 2.48 1.76
CA VAL A 65 7.74 2.95 2.42
C VAL A 65 8.77 3.39 1.38
N LEU A 66 9.01 2.57 0.36
CA LEU A 66 9.92 2.93 -0.74
C LEU A 66 9.50 4.23 -1.41
N LYS A 67 8.22 4.37 -1.77
CA LYS A 67 7.68 5.58 -2.42
C LYS A 67 7.80 6.82 -1.55
N ALA A 68 7.53 6.70 -0.26
CA ALA A 68 7.65 7.80 0.69
C ALA A 68 9.12 8.26 0.80
N LEU A 69 10.04 7.32 0.99
CA LEU A 69 11.47 7.63 1.09
C LEU A 69 12.06 8.19 -0.22
N SER A 70 11.63 7.68 -1.37
CA SER A 70 12.04 8.21 -2.68
C SER A 70 11.58 9.66 -2.92
N ARG A 71 10.48 10.10 -2.28
CA ARG A 71 9.97 11.48 -2.37
C ARG A 71 10.64 12.44 -1.37
N ALA A 72 11.16 11.92 -0.26
CA ALA A 72 11.71 12.71 0.84
C ALA A 72 13.06 13.39 0.54
N GLY A 73 13.66 13.16 -0.63
CA GLY A 73 14.95 13.75 -1.02
C GLY A 73 16.15 13.15 -0.27
N ALA A 74 17.36 13.61 -0.60
CA ALA A 74 18.65 13.01 -0.21
C ALA A 74 18.94 12.92 1.31
N GLY A 75 18.06 13.46 2.17
CA GLY A 75 18.19 13.38 3.63
C GLY A 75 17.21 12.41 4.32
N GLY A 76 16.28 11.78 3.60
CA GLY A 76 15.12 11.11 4.22
C GLY A 76 15.28 9.62 4.53
N GLY A 77 16.26 8.91 3.98
CA GLY A 77 16.36 7.45 4.16
C GLY A 77 17.79 6.91 4.03
N SER A 78 18.12 5.93 4.87
CA SER A 78 19.37 5.17 4.75
C SER A 78 19.43 4.49 3.37
N SER A 79 20.56 4.63 2.66
CA SER A 79 20.80 3.98 1.36
C SER A 79 20.65 2.47 1.44
N GLU A 80 20.98 1.87 2.58
CA GLU A 80 20.81 0.45 2.88
C GLU A 80 19.33 0.04 2.89
N LEU A 81 18.48 0.81 3.56
CA LEU A 81 17.03 0.55 3.61
C LEU A 81 16.40 0.68 2.22
N LEU A 82 16.80 1.71 1.45
CA LEU A 82 16.34 1.89 0.07
C LEU A 82 16.73 0.69 -0.82
N GLY A 83 17.97 0.21 -0.69
CA GLY A 83 18.45 -0.97 -1.43
C GLY A 83 17.69 -2.24 -1.06
N TRP A 84 17.41 -2.44 0.22
CA TRP A 84 16.60 -3.58 0.69
C TRP A 84 15.18 -3.52 0.13
N LEU A 85 14.53 -2.36 0.22
CA LEU A 85 13.15 -2.15 -0.27
C LEU A 85 13.04 -2.35 -1.79
N ASP A 86 14.01 -1.87 -2.57
CA ASP A 86 14.01 -2.09 -4.02
C ASP A 86 14.23 -3.58 -4.37
N THR A 87 15.13 -4.26 -3.66
CA THR A 87 15.38 -5.70 -3.84
C THR A 87 14.13 -6.52 -3.52
N TYR A 88 13.47 -6.20 -2.39
CA TYR A 88 12.21 -6.82 -1.99
C TYR A 88 11.13 -6.63 -3.07
N ARG A 89 10.95 -5.39 -3.54
CA ARG A 89 10.01 -5.07 -4.63
C ARG A 89 10.29 -5.90 -5.88
N ARG A 90 11.54 -5.95 -6.36
CA ARG A 90 11.90 -6.72 -7.57
C ARG A 90 11.60 -8.21 -7.40
N ARG A 91 11.92 -8.78 -6.24
CA ARG A 91 11.61 -10.19 -5.95
C ARG A 91 10.11 -10.45 -5.96
N THR A 92 9.32 -9.60 -5.30
CA THR A 92 7.85 -9.71 -5.29
C THR A 92 7.28 -9.60 -6.71
N VAL A 93 7.74 -8.66 -7.52
CA VAL A 93 7.29 -8.52 -8.92
C VAL A 93 7.66 -9.76 -9.73
N SER A 94 8.90 -10.25 -9.61
CA SER A 94 9.36 -11.44 -10.32
C SER A 94 8.52 -12.68 -9.98
N MET A 95 8.28 -12.93 -8.69
CA MET A 95 7.45 -14.05 -8.22
C MET A 95 6.00 -14.00 -8.71
N ASN A 96 5.47 -12.80 -9.00
CA ASN A 96 4.09 -12.60 -9.41
C ASN A 96 3.95 -12.23 -10.89
N SER A 97 5.03 -12.32 -11.67
CA SER A 97 5.10 -11.81 -13.05
C SER A 97 4.04 -12.39 -13.98
N SER A 98 3.84 -13.71 -13.96
CA SER A 98 2.78 -14.37 -14.76
C SER A 98 1.38 -13.84 -14.41
N GLY A 99 1.04 -13.84 -13.12
CA GLY A 99 -0.26 -13.35 -12.66
C GLY A 99 -0.49 -11.86 -12.95
N ILE A 100 0.57 -11.05 -12.97
CA ILE A 100 0.50 -9.64 -13.39
C ILE A 100 0.17 -9.56 -14.89
N MET A 101 0.89 -10.31 -15.74
CA MET A 101 0.65 -10.34 -17.18
C MET A 101 -0.75 -10.81 -17.54
N ASP A 102 -1.22 -11.89 -16.92
CA ASP A 102 -2.58 -12.41 -17.13
C ASP A 102 -3.62 -11.37 -16.74
N SER A 103 -3.40 -10.68 -15.62
CA SER A 103 -4.35 -9.66 -15.16
C SER A 103 -4.38 -8.44 -16.10
N LEU A 104 -3.25 -8.05 -16.67
CA LEU A 104 -3.20 -6.98 -17.68
C LEU A 104 -3.96 -7.40 -18.95
N ALA A 105 -3.79 -8.64 -19.40
CA ALA A 105 -4.48 -9.17 -20.56
C ALA A 105 -6.00 -9.24 -20.33
N ILE A 106 -6.44 -9.76 -19.19
CA ILE A 106 -7.87 -9.81 -18.82
C ILE A 106 -8.43 -8.39 -18.71
N HIS A 107 -7.71 -7.47 -18.07
CA HIS A 107 -8.12 -6.08 -17.95
C HIS A 107 -8.34 -5.41 -19.30
N GLN A 108 -7.44 -5.64 -20.25
CA GLN A 108 -7.59 -5.13 -21.60
C GLN A 108 -8.84 -5.70 -22.30
N VAL A 109 -9.05 -7.02 -22.23
CA VAL A 109 -10.22 -7.67 -22.83
C VAL A 109 -11.54 -7.14 -22.25
N LEU A 110 -11.62 -7.00 -20.93
CA LEU A 110 -12.82 -6.51 -20.26
C LEU A 110 -13.11 -5.05 -20.61
N ARG A 111 -12.06 -4.21 -20.67
CA ARG A 111 -12.16 -2.82 -21.11
C ARG A 111 -12.64 -2.72 -22.56
N ASP A 112 -12.08 -3.52 -23.48
CA ASP A 112 -12.46 -3.53 -24.89
C ASP A 112 -13.90 -3.98 -25.12
N ARG A 113 -14.47 -4.72 -24.15
CA ARG A 113 -15.86 -5.18 -24.15
C ARG A 113 -16.80 -4.26 -23.36
N GLN A 114 -16.30 -3.15 -22.81
CA GLN A 114 -17.06 -2.24 -21.97
C GLN A 114 -17.77 -2.95 -20.80
N ILE A 115 -17.12 -3.99 -20.27
CA ILE A 115 -17.60 -4.70 -19.08
C ILE A 115 -17.01 -3.98 -17.88
N ASP A 116 -17.84 -3.59 -16.91
CA ASP A 116 -17.37 -3.01 -15.65
C ASP A 116 -16.77 -4.10 -14.76
N PHE A 117 -15.55 -3.88 -14.26
CA PHE A 117 -14.86 -4.82 -13.38
C PHE A 117 -13.87 -4.09 -12.46
N VAL A 118 -13.62 -4.70 -11.30
CA VAL A 118 -12.62 -4.24 -10.34
C VAL A 118 -11.66 -5.38 -10.01
N PHE A 119 -10.37 -5.21 -10.30
CA PHE A 119 -9.33 -6.13 -9.87
C PHE A 119 -8.87 -5.78 -8.44
N LEU A 120 -9.31 -6.57 -7.46
CA LEU A 120 -8.79 -6.49 -6.10
C LEU A 120 -7.46 -7.22 -6.02
N LYS A 121 -6.37 -6.49 -6.25
CA LYS A 121 -5.00 -7.01 -6.30
C LYS A 121 -4.05 -6.14 -5.49
N GLY A 122 -2.82 -6.62 -5.30
CA GLY A 122 -1.83 -5.90 -4.49
C GLY A 122 -1.50 -4.50 -5.07
N PRO A 123 -0.94 -3.60 -4.25
CA PRO A 123 -0.77 -2.18 -4.62
C PRO A 123 0.02 -1.97 -5.92
N PHE A 124 1.02 -2.82 -6.20
CA PHE A 124 1.79 -2.73 -7.44
C PHE A 124 0.92 -3.01 -8.67
N GLN A 125 0.06 -4.01 -8.60
CA GLN A 125 -0.81 -4.37 -9.71
C GLN A 125 -1.93 -3.33 -9.90
N GLN A 126 -2.46 -2.76 -8.82
CA GLN A 126 -3.39 -1.63 -8.91
C GLN A 126 -2.75 -0.42 -9.60
N GLN A 127 -1.52 -0.07 -9.24
CA GLN A 127 -0.76 0.99 -9.91
C GLN A 127 -0.62 0.75 -11.42
N LEU A 128 -0.39 -0.50 -11.85
CA LEU A 128 -0.28 -0.83 -13.27
C LEU A 128 -1.62 -0.75 -14.01
N LEU A 129 -2.71 -1.17 -13.35
CA LEU A 129 -4.04 -1.23 -13.97
C LEU A 129 -4.74 0.14 -14.00
N TYR A 130 -4.56 0.93 -12.95
CA TYR A 130 -5.35 2.13 -12.66
C TYR A 130 -4.51 3.41 -12.53
N GLY A 131 -3.18 3.31 -12.55
CA GLY A 131 -2.28 4.46 -12.37
C GLY A 131 -2.15 4.94 -10.92
N ASP A 132 -2.87 4.33 -9.98
CA ASP A 132 -2.84 4.64 -8.55
C ASP A 132 -3.02 3.36 -7.71
N HIS A 133 -2.47 3.34 -6.51
CA HIS A 133 -2.64 2.26 -5.52
C HIS A 133 -4.01 2.30 -4.82
N PHE A 134 -4.67 3.46 -4.77
CA PHE A 134 -5.89 3.66 -3.98
C PHE A 134 -7.15 3.89 -4.83
N MET A 135 -7.03 3.87 -6.15
CA MET A 135 -8.17 4.03 -7.03
C MET A 135 -9.00 2.74 -7.11
N LYS A 136 -10.33 2.92 -7.12
CA LYS A 136 -11.31 1.93 -7.55
C LYS A 136 -11.55 2.10 -9.03
#